data_AF-A0AA51NDN6-F1
#
_entry.id   AF-A0AA51NDN6-F1
#
_cell.length_a   1.000
_cell.length_b   1.000
_cell.length_c   1.000
_cell.angle_alpha   90.00
_cell.angle_beta   90.00
_cell.angle_gamma   90.00
#
_symmetry.space_group_name_H-M   'P 1'
#
loop_
_entity.id
_entity.type
_entity.pdbx_description
1 polymer ?
#
loop_
_entity_poly.entity_id
_entity_poly.type
_entity_poly.pdbx_seq_one_letter_code
_entity_poly.pdbx_strand_id
1 'polypeptide(L)' 'MDLDKISKLIGIIVIIAIAKYIWNLIFKKTNTSIISDHGLEILEDPDKKKQLRKAVDEYHETGDWNETQLKSIV' A
#
# COMPACT_ATOMS: atom_id res chain seq x y z
N MET A 1 40.09 -28.43 -7.24
CA MET A 1 38.90 -28.09 -6.41
C MET A 1 37.92 -29.22 -6.59
N ASP A 2 37.59 -29.95 -5.52
CA ASP A 2 36.78 -31.17 -5.60
C ASP A 2 35.34 -30.82 -5.97
N LEU A 3 34.73 -31.57 -6.90
CA LEU A 3 33.34 -31.35 -7.33
C LEU A 3 32.37 -31.31 -6.14
N ASP A 4 32.64 -32.09 -5.09
CA ASP A 4 31.86 -32.14 -3.86
C ASP A 4 31.91 -30.85 -3.04
N LYS A 5 32.99 -30.09 -3.11
CA LYS A 5 33.08 -28.76 -2.47
C LYS A 5 32.27 -27.73 -3.24
N ILE A 6 32.23 -27.84 -4.56
CA ILE A 6 31.47 -26.95 -5.44
C ILE A 6 29.97 -27.17 -5.26
N SER A 7 29.52 -28.42 -5.25
CA SER A 7 28.10 -28.77 -5.07
C SER A 7 27.57 -28.32 -3.70
N LYS A 8 28.36 -28.48 -2.63
CA LYS A 8 28.03 -27.97 -1.29
C LYS A 8 27.92 -26.44 -1.26
N LEU A 9 28.83 -25.74 -1.93
CA LEU A 9 28.79 -24.28 -2.00
C LEU A 9 27.52 -23.78 -2.71
N ILE A 10 27.16 -24.40 -3.84
CA ILE A 10 25.94 -24.08 -4.59
C ILE A 10 24.69 -24.34 -3.73
N GLY A 11 24.65 -25.48 -3.02
CA GLY A 11 23.53 -25.80 -2.13
C GLY A 11 23.31 -24.74 -1.05
N ILE A 12 24.39 -24.25 -0.43
CA ILE A 12 24.31 -23.18 0.58
C ILE A 12 23.76 -21.88 -0.03
N ILE A 13 24.22 -21.50 -1.23
CA ILE A 13 23.76 -20.30 -1.93
C ILE A 13 22.25 -20.37 -2.20
N VAL A 14 21.76 -21.53 -2.65
CA VAL A 14 20.32 -21.74 -2.92
C VAL A 14 19.50 -21.61 -1.64
N ILE A 15 19.96 -22.20 -0.54
CA ILE A 15 19.27 -22.10 0.76
C ILE A 15 19.18 -20.63 1.21
N ILE A 16 20.27 -19.87 1.08
CA ILE A 16 20.29 -18.44 1.43
C ILE A 16 19.34 -17.63 0.54
N ALA A 17 19.30 -17.93 -0.77
CA ALA A 17 18.40 -17.26 -1.71
C ALA A 17 16.93 -17.52 -1.36
N ILE A 18 16.57 -18.76 -1.03
CA ILE A 18 15.21 -19.13 -0.61
C ILE A 18 14.84 -18.42 0.70
N ALA A 19 15.74 -18.44 1.69
CA ALA A 19 15.51 -17.77 2.97
C ALA A 19 15.28 -16.25 2.77
N LYS A 20 16.09 -15.59 1.93
CA LYS A 20 15.94 -14.17 1.60
C LYS A 20 14.63 -13.89 0.87
N TYR A 21 14.22 -14.75 -0.05
CA TYR A 21 12.96 -14.61 -0.78
C TYR A 21 11.75 -14.68 0.17
N ILE A 22 11.72 -15.69 1.05
CA ILE A 22 10.67 -15.86 2.06
C ILE A 22 10.65 -14.66 3.01
N TRP A 23 11.81 -14.22 3.49
CA TRP A 23 11.92 -13.03 4.34
C TRP A 23 11.33 -11.81 3.66
N ASN A 24 11.64 -11.57 2.38
CA ASN A 24 11.12 -10.43 1.64
C ASN A 24 9.61 -10.51 1.38
N LEU A 25 9.03 -11.72 1.31
CA LEU A 25 7.58 -11.89 1.21
C LEU A 25 6.88 -11.58 2.53
N ILE A 26 7.41 -12.05 3.66
CA ILE A 26 6.83 -11.86 4.99
C ILE A 26 6.99 -10.41 5.46
N PHE A 27 8.17 -9.82 5.25
CA PHE A 27 8.51 -8.46 5.68
C PHE A 27 8.19 -7.40 4.63
N LYS A 28 7.60 -7.76 3.50
CA LYS A 28 6.95 -6.77 2.64
C LYS A 28 5.85 -6.15 3.48
N LYS A 29 6.11 -4.94 3.98
CA LYS A 29 5.12 -4.06 4.59
C LYS A 29 4.04 -3.83 3.54
N THR A 30 3.07 -4.72 3.49
CA THR A 30 1.81 -4.51 2.80
C THR A 30 1.13 -3.44 3.63
N ASN A 31 1.04 -2.23 3.08
CA ASN A 31 0.34 -1.15 3.74
C ASN A 31 -1.14 -1.54 3.72
N THR A 32 -1.61 -2.18 4.79
CA THR A 32 -2.99 -2.65 4.92
C THR A 32 -3.93 -1.53 5.35
N SER A 33 -3.45 -0.28 5.41
CA SER A 33 -4.32 0.86 5.68
C SER A 33 -5.21 1.07 4.45
N ILE A 34 -6.49 0.69 4.61
CA ILE A 34 -7.54 0.88 3.60
C ILE A 34 -7.75 2.38 3.35
N ILE A 35 -7.41 3.21 4.34
CA ILE A 35 -7.47 4.66 4.32
C ILE A 35 -6.07 5.18 4.65
N SER A 36 -5.54 6.11 3.84
CA SER A 36 -4.27 6.77 4.14
C SER A 36 -4.37 7.60 5.42
N ASP A 37 -3.24 7.88 6.08
CA ASP A 37 -3.25 8.73 7.28
C ASP A 37 -3.88 10.11 7.01
N HIS A 38 -3.66 10.66 5.82
CA HIS A 38 -4.33 11.88 5.35
C HIS A 38 -5.85 11.72 5.20
N GLY A 39 -6.30 10.56 4.71
CA GLY A 39 -7.72 10.24 4.63
C GLY A 39 -8.36 10.11 6.01
N LEU A 40 -7.61 9.61 7.01
CA LEU A 40 -8.05 9.57 8.39
C LEU A 40 -8.21 10.99 8.96
N GLU A 41 -7.22 11.86 8.72
CA GLU A 41 -7.25 13.26 9.16
C GLU A 41 -8.46 14.02 8.60
N ILE A 42 -8.78 13.83 7.31
CA ILE A 42 -9.98 14.41 6.67
C ILE A 42 -11.28 13.91 7.32
N LEU A 43 -11.32 12.66 7.79
CA LEU A 43 -12.50 12.07 8.44
C LEU A 43 -12.67 12.48 9.90
N GLU A 44 -11.58 12.88 10.56
CA GLU A 44 -11.57 13.38 11.94
C GLU A 44 -11.99 14.86 12.03
N ASP A 45 -11.70 15.66 11.00
CA ASP A 45 -12.14 17.06 10.89
C ASP A 45 -13.63 17.14 10.48
N PRO A 46 -14.52 17.69 11.34
CA PRO A 46 -15.95 17.77 11.06
C PRO A 46 -16.31 18.57 9.80
N ASP A 47 -15.57 19.64 9.51
CA ASP A 47 -15.83 20.52 8.39
C ASP A 47 -15.37 19.86 7.08
N LYS A 48 -14.18 19.26 7.07
CA LYS A 48 -13.68 18.50 5.91
C LYS A 48 -14.54 17.27 5.64
N LYS A 49 -15.00 16.57 6.68
CA LYS A 49 -15.94 15.44 6.56
C LYS A 49 -17.26 15.84 5.90
N LYS A 50 -17.79 17.02 6.23
CA LYS A 50 -19.02 17.54 5.60
C LYS A 50 -18.80 17.86 4.13
N GLN A 51 -17.65 18.43 3.77
CA GLN A 51 -17.29 18.71 2.38
C GLN A 51 -17.09 17.42 1.58
N LEU A 52 -16.41 16.44 2.16
CA LEU A 52 -16.23 15.11 1.55
C LEU A 52 -17.58 14.44 1.30
N ARG A 53 -18.50 14.51 2.27
CA ARG A 53 -19.85 13.96 2.10
C ARG A 53 -20.60 14.64 0.96
N LYS A 54 -20.53 15.97 0.88
CA LYS A 54 -21.18 16.73 -0.21
C LYS A 54 -20.64 16.34 -1.58
N ALA A 55 -19.32 16.17 -1.71
CA ALA A 55 -18.69 15.75 -2.96
C ALA A 55 -19.12 14.32 -3.37
N VAL A 56 -19.25 13.40 -2.39
CA VAL A 56 -19.77 12.05 -2.62
C VAL A 56 -21.24 12.07 -3.04
N ASP A 57 -22.06 12.89 -2.39
CA ASP A 57 -23.48 13.03 -2.70
C ASP A 57 -23.68 13.63 -4.11
N GLU A 58 -22.91 14.66 -4.47
CA GLU A 58 -22.92 15.24 -5.82
C GLU A 58 -22.47 14.24 -6.89
N TYR A 59 -21.48 13.39 -6.60
CA TYR A 59 -21.10 12.30 -7.49
C TYR A 59 -22.23 11.29 -7.69
N HIS A 60 -22.97 10.91 -6.63
CA HIS A 60 -24.10 9.99 -6.77
C HIS A 60 -25.23 10.55 -7.63
N GLU A 61 -25.41 11.87 -7.63
CA GLU A 61 -26.44 12.54 -8.44
C GLU A 61 -26.01 12.79 -9.88
N THR A 62 -24.74 13.18 -10.09
CA THR A 62 -24.24 13.64 -11.40
C THR A 62 -23.45 12.58 -12.16
N GLY A 63 -22.92 11.58 -11.46
CA GLY A 63 -21.98 10.59 -11.99
C GLY A 63 -20.58 11.15 -12.27
N ASP A 64 -20.32 12.42 -11.93
CA ASP A 64 -19.05 13.08 -12.21
C ASP A 64 -18.28 13.40 -10.92
N TRP A 65 -17.03 12.91 -10.87
CA TRP A 65 -16.10 13.32 -9.82
C TRP A 65 -15.47 14.62 -10.26
N ASN A 66 -16.10 15.73 -9.90
CA ASN A 66 -15.54 17.04 -10.21
C ASN A 66 -14.22 17.21 -9.44
N GLU A 67 -13.08 16.91 -10.10
CA GLU A 67 -11.71 16.94 -9.53
C GLU A 67 -11.42 18.22 -8.74
N THR A 68 -12.04 19.32 -9.15
CA THR A 68 -11.90 20.65 -8.55
C THR A 68 -12.33 20.67 -7.08
N GLN A 69 -13.35 19.90 -6.70
CA GLN A 69 -13.85 19.83 -5.32
C GLN A 69 -12.96 18.98 -4.41
N LEU A 70 -12.42 17.87 -4.93
CA LEU A 70 -11.52 17.00 -4.19
C LEU A 70 -10.18 17.69 -3.86
N LYS A 71 -9.66 18.52 -4.78
CA LYS A 71 -8.46 19.35 -4.57
C LYS A 71 -8.63 20.43 -3.49
N SER A 72 -9.86 20.76 -3.10
CA SER A 72 -10.13 21.73 -2.03
C SER A 72 -10.22 21.11 -0.63
N ILE A 73 -10.36 19.78 -0.57
CA ILE A 73 -10.47 18.98 0.66
C ILE A 73 -9.10 18.45 1.10
N VAL A 74 -8.21 18.18 0.13
CA VAL A 74 -6.86 17.61 0.30
C VAL A 74 -5.82 18.68 0.55
#